data_AF-A0A353CCJ1-F1
#
_entry.id   AF-A0A353CCJ1-F1
#
_cell.length_a   1.000
_cell.length_b   1.000
_cell.length_c   1.000
_cell.angle_alpha   90.00
_cell.angle_beta   90.00
_cell.angle_gamma   90.00
#
_symmetry.space_group_name_H-M   'P 1'
#
loop_
_entity.id
_entity.type
_entity.pdbx_description
1 polymer ?
#
loop_
_entity_poly.entity_id
_entity_poly.type
_entity_poly.pdbx_seq_one_letter_code
_entity_poly.pdbx_strand_id
1 'polypeptide(L)' 'MVEYLERIETDLLKSALVTKNYNQTRAARDLGISRSGLIKKLKRRVC' A
#
# COMPACT_ATOMS: atom_id res chain seq x y z
N MET A 1 18.39 -8.24 0.56
CA MET A 1 18.15 -6.79 0.79
C MET A 1 16.87 -6.31 0.11
N VAL A 2 16.70 -6.54 -1.20
CA VAL A 2 15.51 -6.09 -1.97
C VAL A 2 14.20 -6.74 -1.46
N GLU A 3 14.19 -8.05 -1.23
CA GLU A 3 12.99 -8.77 -0.75
C GLU A 3 12.48 -8.28 0.62
N TYR A 4 13.40 -7.90 1.52
CA TYR A 4 13.01 -7.41 2.85
C TYR A 4 12.29 -6.07 2.76
N LEU A 5 12.81 -5.15 1.93
CA LEU A 5 12.18 -3.86 1.71
C LEU A 5 10.80 -4.03 1.06
N GLU A 6 10.68 -4.93 0.09
CA GLU A 6 9.40 -5.22 -0.57
C GLU A 6 8.36 -5.79 0.39
N ARG A 7 8.78 -6.68 1.30
CA ARG A 7 7.90 -7.22 2.35
C ARG A 7 7.44 -6.12 3.31
N ILE A 8 8.35 -5.32 3.85
CA ILE A 8 8.00 -4.22 4.77
C ILE A 8 7.06 -3.22 4.10
N GLU A 9 7.34 -2.84 2.84
CA GLU A 9 6.44 -1.95 2.11
C GLU A 9 5.06 -2.60 1.89
N THR A 10 5.00 -3.91 1.61
CA THR A 10 3.73 -4.63 1.45
C THR A 10 2.91 -4.63 2.73
N ASP A 11 3.54 -4.90 3.87
CA ASP A 11 2.88 -4.92 5.17
C ASP A 11 2.37 -3.53 5.56
N LEU A 12 3.13 -2.48 5.23
CA LEU A 12 2.71 -1.08 5.41
C LEU A 12 1.46 -0.74 4.57
N LEU A 13 1.45 -1.11 3.29
CA LEU A 13 0.30 -0.82 2.41
C LEU A 13 -0.95 -1.58 2.84
N LYS A 14 -0.80 -2.84 3.28
CA LYS A 14 -1.91 -3.67 3.77
C LYS A 14 -2.47 -3.16 5.09
N SER A 15 -1.60 -2.83 6.05
CA SER A 15 -2.04 -2.28 7.34
C SER A 15 -2.80 -0.97 7.17
N ALA A 16 -2.31 -0.05 6.33
CA ALA A 16 -3.01 1.20 6.01
C ALA A 16 -4.41 0.97 5.40
N LEU A 17 -4.57 -0.06 4.57
CA LEU A 17 -5.90 -0.43 4.04
C LEU A 17 -6.81 -0.97 5.14
N VAL A 18 -6.33 -1.89 5.98
CA VAL A 18 -7.11 -2.48 7.09
C VAL A 18 -7.58 -1.39 8.05
N THR A 19 -6.70 -0.48 8.48
CA THR A 19 -7.05 0.62 9.38
C THR A 19 -8.10 1.57 8.81
N LYS A 20 -8.24 1.63 7.48
CA LYS A 20 -9.21 2.50 6.79
C LYS A 20 -10.40 1.74 6.20
N ASN A 21 -10.69 0.53 6.68
CA ASN A 21 -11.78 -0.32 6.17
C ASN A 21 -11.70 -0.48 4.64
N TYR A 22 -10.49 -0.72 4.13
CA TYR A 22 -10.17 -0.88 2.71
C TYR A 22 -10.51 0.34 1.82
N ASN A 23 -10.73 1.52 2.42
CA ASN A 23 -10.91 2.75 1.67
C ASN A 23 -9.57 3.25 1.12
N GLN A 24 -9.31 2.96 -0.15
CA GLN A 24 -8.07 3.27 -0.85
C GLN A 24 -7.74 4.78 -0.87
N THR A 25 -8.74 5.64 -0.97
CA THR A 25 -8.52 7.10 -0.98
C THR A 25 -8.03 7.59 0.38
N ARG A 26 -8.64 7.10 1.47
CA ARG A 26 -8.22 7.43 2.84
C ARG A 26 -6.85 6.83 3.17
N ALA A 27 -6.61 5.57 2.79
CA ALA A 27 -5.32 4.92 2.99
C ALA A 27 -4.19 5.63 2.23
N ALA A 28 -4.43 6.02 0.97
CA ALA A 28 -3.46 6.77 0.18
C ALA A 28 -3.16 8.15 0.78
N ARG A 29 -4.18 8.84 1.30
CA ARG A 29 -4.02 10.12 2.00
C ARG A 29 -3.14 10.00 3.24
N ASP A 30 -3.35 8.98 4.06
CA ASP A 30 -2.53 8.73 5.26
C ASP A 30 -1.09 8.34 4.92
N LEU A 31 -0.89 7.59 3.84
CA LEU A 31 0.43 7.21 3.34
C LEU A 31 1.15 8.35 2.59
N GLY A 32 0.50 9.50 2.38
CA GLY A 32 1.09 10.63 1.65
C GLY A 32 1.33 10.33 0.15
N ILE A 33 0.57 9.41 -0.44
CA ILE A 33 0.70 9.02 -1.85
C ILE A 33 -0.60 9.24 -2.61
N SER A 34 -0.52 9.29 -3.94
CA SER A 34 -1.73 9.31 -4.77
C SER A 34 -2.45 7.95 -4.71
N ARG A 35 -3.78 7.98 -4.86
CA ARG A 35 -4.60 6.76 -4.97
C ARG A 35 -4.11 5.86 -6.12
N SER A 36 -3.74 6.45 -7.26
CA SER A 36 -3.18 5.72 -8.40
C SER A 36 -1.83 5.09 -8.09
N GLY A 37 -0.98 5.77 -7.31
CA GLY A 37 0.28 5.24 -6.81
C GLY A 37 0.09 4.04 -5.88
N LEU A 38 -0.86 4.13 -4.96
CA LEU A 38 -1.25 3.01 -4.09
C LEU A 38 -1.70 1.79 -4.92
N ILE A 39 -2.59 1.98 -5.89
CA ILE A 39 -3.07 0.90 -6.75
C ILE A 39 -1.93 0.27 -7.56
N LYS A 40 -1.04 1.08 -8.15
CA LYS A 40 0.12 0.58 -8.91
C LYS A 40 1.05 -0.26 -8.03
N LYS A 41 1.30 0.20 -6.80
CA LYS A 41 2.11 -0.49 -5.80
C LYS A 41 1.46 -1.80 -5.35
N LEU A 42 0.14 -1.85 -5.19
CA LEU A 42 -0.57 -3.09 -4.84
C LEU A 42 -0.54 -4.10 -6.00
N LYS A 43 -0.78 -3.65 -7.24
CA LYS A 43 -0.78 -4.52 -8.43
C LYS A 43 0.56 -5.20 -8.70
N ARG A 44 1.67 -4.48 -8.48
CA ARG A 44 3.04 -5.03 -8.62
C ARG A 44 3.31 -6.27 -7.76
N ARG A 45 2.48 -6.52 -6.73
CA ARG A 45 2.69 -7.55 -5.72
C ARG A 45 1.67 -8.69 -5.77
N VAL A 46 0.67 -8.57 -6.64
CA VAL A 46 -0.38 -9.58 -6.85
C VAL A 46 -0.14 -10.36 -8.15
N CYS A 47 0.63 -9.79 -9.09
CA CYS A 47 1.12 -10.46 -10.30
C CYS A 47 2.62 -10.71 -10.20
#